data_AF-H3SGP8-F1
#
_entry.id   AF-H3SGP8-F1
#
_cell.length_a   1.000
_cell.length_b   1.000
_cell.length_c   1.000
_cell.angle_alpha   90.00
_cell.angle_beta   90.00
_cell.angle_gamma   90.00
#
_symmetry.space_group_name_H-M   'P 1'
#
loop_
_entity.id
_entity.type
_entity.pdbx_description
1 polymer ?
#
loop_
_entity_poly.entity_id
_entity_poly.type
_entity_poly.pdbx_seq_one_letter_code
_entity_poly.pdbx_strand_id
1 'polypeptide(L)'
;MKIAALRWDRHTDDRIVQRLVPFLSAEQQERYARLSQRADGHRMVIAEVLVRCQICRLTGRRNDEIAFIRNRFGKPYMAPSSSIFFNISHSGCWIVTAIDRCDVGIDIERIRPLEPEEARNLCTPREYRIASGLDADARARFLHWLWTAKQSYLKARGTGRYGPLDELEILPDGVHPWRLPSVWHARGYVFTRIESLDTGYCVTACGVDSKIAPIEHWTLEQLLDRFQPYCSSMIRS
;
A
#
# COMPACT_ATOMS: atom_id res chain seq x y z
N MET A 1 -12.20 -5.00 -5.28
CA MET A 1 -10.84 -4.43 -5.16
C MET A 1 -9.92 -4.83 -6.31
N LYS A 2 -9.24 -3.85 -6.92
CA LYS A 2 -8.11 -4.08 -7.85
C LYS A 2 -6.80 -3.73 -7.15
N ILE A 3 -5.78 -4.57 -7.31
CA ILE A 3 -4.45 -4.35 -6.72
C ILE A 3 -3.41 -4.37 -7.83
N ALA A 4 -2.49 -3.41 -7.79
CA ALA A 4 -1.26 -3.47 -8.56
C ALA A 4 -0.06 -3.54 -7.62
N ALA A 5 0.95 -4.28 -8.03
CA ALA A 5 2.22 -4.38 -7.34
C ALA A 5 3.36 -4.12 -8.32
N LEU A 6 4.29 -3.27 -7.92
CA LEU A 6 5.45 -2.89 -8.70
C LEU A 6 6.69 -3.05 -7.84
N ARG A 7 7.65 -3.82 -8.37
CA ARG A 7 8.98 -3.94 -7.80
C ARG A 7 9.93 -3.05 -8.60
N TRP A 8 10.72 -2.25 -7.90
CA TRP A 8 11.71 -1.36 -8.52
C TRP A 8 13.11 -1.64 -7.97
N ASP A 9 14.11 -1.46 -8.80
CA ASP A 9 15.52 -1.58 -8.47
C ASP A 9 16.20 -0.21 -8.53
N ARG A 10 16.81 0.17 -7.42
CA ARG A 10 17.51 1.46 -7.27
C ARG A 10 18.70 1.66 -8.20
N HIS A 11 19.25 0.58 -8.77
CA HIS A 11 20.43 0.62 -9.60
C HIS A 11 20.09 0.74 -11.09
N THR A 12 18.99 0.13 -11.54
CA THR A 12 18.62 0.11 -12.96
C THR A 12 17.56 1.15 -13.32
N ASP A 13 16.72 1.54 -12.35
CA ASP A 13 15.46 2.20 -12.69
C ASP A 13 15.48 3.73 -12.53
N ASP A 14 16.56 4.30 -12.00
CA ASP A 14 16.71 5.76 -11.76
C ASP A 14 16.32 6.58 -13.00
N ARG A 15 16.80 6.17 -14.18
CA ARG A 15 16.50 6.85 -15.45
C ARG A 15 15.01 6.83 -15.79
N ILE A 16 14.30 5.74 -15.51
CA ILE A 16 12.87 5.63 -15.79
C ILE A 16 12.09 6.49 -14.80
N VAL A 17 12.47 6.46 -13.52
CA VAL A 17 11.83 7.29 -12.49
C VAL A 17 11.97 8.77 -12.82
N GLN A 18 13.14 9.23 -13.28
CA GLN A 18 13.35 10.61 -13.71
C GLN A 18 12.43 11.02 -14.87
N ARG A 19 12.06 10.09 -15.76
CA ARG A 19 11.08 10.35 -16.84
C ARG A 19 9.64 10.42 -16.35
N LEU A 20 9.34 9.89 -15.15
CA LEU A 20 8.02 9.96 -14.53
C LEU A 20 7.80 11.27 -13.76
N VAL A 21 8.88 11.90 -13.26
CA VAL A 21 8.83 13.14 -12.47
C VAL A 21 8.04 14.27 -13.15
N PRO A 22 8.20 14.54 -14.47
CA PRO A 22 7.46 15.60 -15.14
C PRO A 22 5.93 15.41 -15.16
N PHE A 23 5.42 14.21 -14.89
CA PHE A 23 3.98 13.94 -14.84
C PHE A 23 3.34 14.25 -13.48
N LEU A 24 4.13 14.61 -12.47
CA LEU A 24 3.67 15.00 -11.15
C LEU A 24 3.24 16.47 -11.10
N SER A 25 2.52 16.87 -10.05
CA SER A 25 2.25 18.29 -9.82
C SER A 25 3.52 19.06 -9.51
N ALA A 26 3.55 20.38 -9.77
CA ALA A 26 4.70 21.23 -9.46
C ALA A 26 5.14 21.09 -7.99
N GLU A 27 4.19 21.05 -7.05
CA GLU A 27 4.45 20.83 -5.62
C GLU A 27 5.17 19.49 -5.37
N GLN A 28 4.76 18.42 -6.04
CA GLN A 28 5.39 17.11 -5.90
C GLN A 28 6.76 17.05 -6.56
N GLN A 29 6.96 17.74 -7.68
CA GLN A 29 8.27 17.86 -8.33
C GLN A 29 9.25 18.60 -7.43
N GLU A 30 8.84 19.71 -6.80
CA GLU A 30 9.65 20.42 -5.81
C GLU A 30 9.96 19.55 -4.59
N ARG A 31 8.96 18.84 -4.07
CA ARG A 31 9.16 17.91 -2.95
C ARG A 31 10.17 16.84 -3.32
N TYR A 32 10.08 16.27 -4.52
CA TYR A 32 11.03 15.29 -5.03
C TYR A 32 12.45 15.86 -5.07
N ALA A 33 12.62 17.09 -5.58
CA ALA A 33 13.92 17.75 -5.68
C ALA A 33 14.58 18.04 -4.32
N ARG A 34 13.79 18.22 -3.24
CA ARG A 34 14.29 18.49 -1.89
C ARG A 34 14.67 17.25 -1.08
N LEU A 35 14.28 16.05 -1.53
CA LEU A 35 14.55 14.83 -0.78
C LEU A 35 16.04 14.44 -0.87
N SER A 36 16.70 14.39 0.28
CA SER A 36 18.10 13.97 0.39
C SER A 36 18.28 12.48 0.06
N GLN A 37 17.30 11.65 0.43
CA GLN A 37 17.32 10.21 0.16
C GLN A 37 16.61 9.89 -1.16
N ARG A 38 17.39 9.68 -2.23
CA ARG A 38 16.87 9.37 -3.58
C ARG A 38 15.88 8.20 -3.60
N ALA A 39 16.11 7.17 -2.80
CA ALA A 39 15.20 6.01 -2.76
C ALA A 39 13.80 6.34 -2.24
N ASP A 40 13.67 7.27 -1.29
CA ASP A 40 12.36 7.74 -0.82
C ASP A 40 11.67 8.60 -1.87
N GLY A 41 12.44 9.45 -2.55
CA GLY A 41 11.97 10.21 -3.70
C GLY A 41 11.41 9.30 -4.79
N HIS A 42 12.15 8.26 -5.16
CA HIS A 42 11.69 7.30 -6.18
C HIS A 42 10.42 6.59 -5.75
N ARG A 43 10.35 6.08 -4.51
CA ARG A 43 9.13 5.45 -3.99
C ARG A 43 7.93 6.38 -4.06
N MET A 44 8.11 7.66 -3.72
CA MET A 44 7.06 8.67 -3.81
C MET A 44 6.58 8.86 -5.25
N VAL A 45 7.50 9.06 -6.20
CA VAL A 45 7.16 9.26 -7.63
C VAL A 45 6.43 8.05 -8.18
N ILE A 46 6.97 6.86 -7.97
CA ILE A 46 6.41 5.62 -8.51
C ILE A 46 5.03 5.33 -7.91
N ALA A 47 4.87 5.50 -6.59
CA ALA A 47 3.59 5.34 -5.90
C ALA A 47 2.49 6.24 -6.47
N GLU A 48 2.82 7.53 -6.63
CA GLU A 48 1.89 8.54 -7.15
C GLU A 48 1.51 8.26 -8.61
N VAL A 49 2.48 7.93 -9.45
CA VAL A 49 2.23 7.64 -10.88
C VAL A 49 1.50 6.32 -11.05
N LEU A 50 1.82 5.29 -10.27
CA LEU A 50 1.12 4.00 -10.30
C LEU A 50 -0.37 4.18 -10.01
N VAL A 51 -0.72 4.91 -8.95
CA VAL A 51 -2.13 5.13 -8.61
C VAL A 51 -2.84 6.03 -9.62
N ARG A 52 -2.18 7.10 -10.10
CA ARG A 52 -2.73 7.97 -11.15
C ARG A 52 -3.00 7.19 -12.44
N CYS A 53 -2.06 6.35 -12.87
CA CYS A 53 -2.22 5.50 -14.05
C CYS A 53 -3.43 4.56 -13.91
N GLN A 54 -3.59 3.91 -12.76
CA GLN A 54 -4.76 3.06 -12.53
C GLN A 54 -6.07 3.86 -12.55
N ILE A 55 -6.11 5.05 -11.94
CA ILE A 55 -7.31 5.92 -11.96
C ILE A 55 -7.62 6.38 -13.40
N CYS A 56 -6.63 6.83 -14.16
CA CYS A 56 -6.79 7.17 -15.58
C CYS A 56 -7.36 5.99 -16.37
N ARG A 57 -6.80 4.79 -16.21
CA ARG A 57 -7.27 3.57 -16.88
C ARG A 57 -8.71 3.20 -16.51
N LEU A 58 -9.12 3.46 -15.26
CA LEU A 58 -10.46 3.14 -14.78
C LEU A 58 -11.52 4.17 -15.18
N THR A 59 -11.13 5.43 -15.28
CA THR A 59 -12.07 6.55 -15.50
C THR A 59 -12.06 7.08 -16.93
N GLY A 60 -11.00 6.79 -17.71
CA GLY A 60 -10.74 7.44 -18.99
C GLY A 60 -10.28 8.89 -18.88
N ARG A 61 -10.14 9.43 -17.65
CA ARG A 61 -9.68 10.80 -17.42
C ARG A 61 -8.20 10.96 -17.71
N ARG A 62 -7.84 12.16 -18.15
CA ARG A 62 -6.46 12.59 -18.34
C ARG A 62 -5.79 12.85 -17.00
N ASN A 63 -4.45 12.87 -17.02
CA ASN A 63 -3.65 13.08 -15.82
C ASN A 63 -3.90 14.47 -15.19
N ASP A 64 -4.07 15.50 -16.02
CA ASP A 64 -4.34 16.89 -15.63
C ASP A 64 -5.75 17.11 -15.04
N GLU A 65 -6.67 16.15 -15.20
CA GLU A 65 -8.03 16.19 -14.66
C GLU A 65 -8.16 15.50 -13.28
N ILE A 66 -7.08 14.90 -12.79
CA ILE A 66 -7.06 14.21 -11.49
C ILE A 66 -6.39 15.13 -10.48
N ALA A 67 -7.14 15.49 -9.44
CA ALA A 67 -6.61 16.16 -8.25
C ALA A 67 -6.72 15.23 -7.04
N PHE A 68 -5.68 15.20 -6.20
CA PHE A 68 -5.72 14.51 -4.91
C PHE A 68 -5.82 15.52 -3.78
N ILE A 69 -6.79 15.30 -2.91
CA ILE A 69 -6.94 16.00 -1.63
C ILE A 69 -6.65 15.02 -0.49
N ARG A 70 -6.33 15.53 0.70
CA ARG A 70 -6.08 14.69 1.87
C ARG A 70 -7.08 15.02 2.97
N ASN A 71 -7.53 13.99 3.69
CA ASN A 71 -8.28 14.21 4.92
C ASN A 71 -7.36 14.73 6.05
N ARG A 72 -7.95 15.03 7.21
CA ARG A 72 -7.22 15.51 8.41
C ARG A 72 -6.11 14.58 8.91
N PHE A 73 -6.10 13.32 8.49
CA PHE A 73 -5.11 12.32 8.86
C PHE A 73 -4.13 11.99 7.72
N GLY A 74 -4.20 12.72 6.60
CA GLY A 74 -3.30 12.57 5.46
C GLY A 74 -3.69 11.48 4.45
N LYS A 75 -4.81 10.75 4.62
CA LYS A 75 -5.28 9.78 3.62
C LYS A 75 -5.69 10.53 2.34
N PRO A 76 -5.13 10.18 1.17
CA PRO A 76 -5.48 10.83 -0.10
C PRO A 76 -6.82 10.34 -0.64
N TYR A 77 -7.53 11.23 -1.33
CA TYR A 77 -8.79 11.02 -2.02
C TYR A 77 -8.79 11.77 -3.34
N MET A 78 -9.54 11.27 -4.32
CA MET A 78 -9.72 11.95 -5.60
C MET A 78 -10.77 13.07 -5.48
N ALA A 79 -10.46 14.25 -6.03
CA ALA A 79 -11.34 15.40 -6.13
C ALA A 79 -11.74 15.68 -7.60
N PRO A 80 -12.99 16.15 -7.86
CA PRO A 80 -14.10 16.21 -6.91
C PRO A 80 -14.49 14.81 -6.42
N SER A 81 -15.26 14.74 -5.32
CA SER A 81 -15.64 13.47 -4.68
C SER A 81 -16.05 12.44 -5.72
N SER A 82 -15.40 11.29 -5.67
CA SER A 82 -15.58 10.22 -6.65
C SER A 82 -15.95 8.92 -5.93
N SER A 83 -16.55 7.99 -6.65
CA SER A 83 -16.75 6.61 -6.19
C SER A 83 -15.47 5.77 -6.27
N ILE A 84 -14.29 6.40 -6.36
CA ILE A 84 -13.00 5.73 -6.43
C ILE A 84 -12.22 6.05 -5.16
N PHE A 85 -11.99 4.99 -4.40
CA PHE A 85 -11.15 5.02 -3.21
C PHE A 85 -9.87 4.26 -3.53
N PHE A 86 -8.76 4.76 -3.00
CA PHE A 86 -7.48 4.11 -3.21
C PHE A 86 -6.62 4.17 -1.96
N ASN A 87 -5.65 3.28 -1.92
CA ASN A 87 -4.62 3.28 -0.91
C ASN A 87 -3.30 2.78 -1.48
N ILE A 88 -2.20 3.26 -0.90
CA ILE A 88 -0.86 2.96 -1.36
C ILE A 88 -0.03 2.52 -0.17
N SER A 89 0.83 1.51 -0.37
CA SER A 89 1.87 1.15 0.58
C SER A 89 3.16 0.77 -0.14
N HIS A 90 4.27 0.88 0.56
CA HIS A 90 5.58 0.53 0.03
C HIS A 90 6.50 0.06 1.15
N SER A 91 7.31 -0.96 0.86
CA SER A 91 8.36 -1.42 1.79
C SER A 91 9.52 -2.00 0.99
N GLY A 92 10.74 -1.56 1.31
CA GLY A 92 11.94 -1.85 0.52
C GLY A 92 11.78 -1.52 -0.97
N CYS A 93 11.82 -2.54 -1.82
CA CYS A 93 11.73 -2.45 -3.28
C CYS A 93 10.30 -2.58 -3.83
N TRP A 94 9.31 -2.83 -2.98
CA TRP A 94 7.93 -3.02 -3.42
C TRP A 94 7.07 -1.79 -3.17
N ILE A 95 6.19 -1.52 -4.12
CA ILE A 95 5.10 -0.55 -4.04
C ILE A 95 3.83 -1.28 -4.43
N VAL A 96 2.80 -1.17 -3.59
CA VAL A 96 1.49 -1.78 -3.83
C VAL A 96 0.40 -0.72 -3.74
N THR A 97 -0.58 -0.82 -4.62
CA THR A 97 -1.75 0.06 -4.63
C THR A 97 -3.00 -0.80 -4.61
N ALA A 98 -4.03 -0.31 -3.94
CA ALA A 98 -5.37 -0.90 -3.96
C ALA A 98 -6.36 0.18 -4.38
N ILE A 99 -7.29 -0.18 -5.28
CA ILE A 99 -8.39 0.67 -5.71
C ILE A 99 -9.70 -0.09 -5.53
N ASP A 100 -10.71 0.58 -4.98
CA ASP A 100 -12.05 0.04 -4.85
C ASP A 100 -13.14 1.12 -4.94
N ARG A 101 -14.40 0.69 -4.91
CA ARG A 101 -15.58 1.57 -4.88
C ARG A 101 -16.00 2.03 -3.49
N CYS A 102 -15.37 1.47 -2.46
CA CYS A 102 -15.57 1.79 -1.05
C CYS A 102 -14.20 1.98 -0.39
N ASP A 103 -14.19 2.47 0.85
CA ASP A 103 -12.96 2.63 1.62
C ASP A 103 -12.10 1.35 1.61
N VAL A 104 -10.86 1.53 1.16
CA VAL A 104 -9.88 0.46 0.99
C VAL A 104 -8.57 0.83 1.67
N GLY A 105 -7.87 -0.18 2.17
CA GLY A 105 -6.53 -0.07 2.72
C GLY A 105 -5.66 -1.24 2.28
N ILE A 106 -4.38 -0.98 2.05
CA ILE A 106 -3.38 -1.99 1.73
C ILE A 106 -2.10 -1.67 2.49
N ASP A 107 -1.42 -2.71 2.97
CA ASP A 107 -0.12 -2.58 3.57
C ASP A 107 0.83 -3.70 3.15
N ILE A 108 2.10 -3.35 3.03
CA ILE A 108 3.20 -4.26 2.70
C ILE A 108 4.34 -3.97 3.64
N GLU A 109 4.93 -5.01 4.23
CA GLU A 109 6.13 -4.87 5.04
C GLU A 109 7.14 -5.97 4.78
N ARG A 110 8.42 -5.61 4.73
CA ARG A 110 9.53 -6.57 4.64
C ARG A 110 9.66 -7.31 5.96
N ILE A 111 9.60 -8.63 5.91
CA ILE A 111 9.75 -9.49 7.08
C ILE A 111 11.17 -9.35 7.61
N ARG A 112 11.27 -9.05 8.90
CA ARG A 112 12.50 -9.02 9.69
C ARG A 112 12.21 -9.46 11.13
N PRO A 113 13.24 -9.77 11.93
CA PRO A 113 13.07 -9.80 13.38
C PRO A 113 12.54 -8.45 13.88
N LEU A 114 11.54 -8.51 14.78
CA LEU A 114 11.09 -7.36 15.55
C LEU A 114 11.73 -7.40 16.93
N GLU A 115 12.13 -6.23 17.43
CA GLU A 115 12.56 -6.09 18.81
C GLU A 115 11.37 -6.33 19.77
N PRO A 116 11.62 -6.78 21.01
CA PRO A 116 10.54 -7.06 21.97
C PRO A 116 9.58 -5.87 22.20
N GLU A 117 10.10 -4.65 22.18
CA GLU A 117 9.29 -3.44 22.31
C GLU A 117 8.38 -3.20 21.09
N GLU A 118 8.88 -3.43 19.88
CA GLU A 118 8.07 -3.33 18.66
C GLU A 118 6.93 -4.35 18.68
N ALA A 119 7.21 -5.59 19.12
CA ALA A 119 6.20 -6.62 19.25
C ALA A 119 5.15 -6.27 20.32
N ARG A 120 5.55 -5.66 21.44
CA ARG A 120 4.61 -5.21 22.49
C ARG A 120 3.70 -4.09 22.01
N ASN A 121 4.25 -3.07 21.33
CA ASN A 121 3.48 -1.95 20.82
C ASN A 121 2.57 -2.33 19.65
N LEU A 122 2.86 -3.47 18.99
CA LEU A 122 2.04 -4.01 17.91
C LEU A 122 0.88 -4.87 18.44
N CYS A 123 1.12 -5.71 19.44
CA CYS A 123 0.25 -6.83 19.78
C CYS A 123 -0.65 -6.54 20.97
N THR A 124 -1.89 -7.01 20.89
CA THR A 124 -2.72 -7.17 22.09
C THR A 124 -2.10 -8.24 23.01
N PRO A 125 -2.48 -8.29 24.30
CA PRO A 125 -2.02 -9.35 25.20
C PRO A 125 -2.34 -10.78 24.73
N ARG A 126 -3.38 -10.96 23.90
CA ARG A 126 -3.70 -12.24 23.26
C ARG A 126 -2.73 -12.55 22.14
N GLU A 127 -2.54 -11.62 21.21
CA GLU A 127 -1.63 -11.75 20.07
C GLU A 127 -0.19 -11.96 20.51
N TYR A 128 0.26 -11.25 21.55
CA TYR A 128 1.62 -11.37 22.08
C TYR A 128 1.88 -12.76 22.67
N ARG A 129 0.90 -13.35 23.37
CA ARG A 129 0.99 -14.73 23.87
C ARG A 129 1.08 -15.75 22.74
N ILE A 130 0.31 -15.57 21.67
CA ILE A 130 0.40 -16.41 20.47
C ILE A 130 1.80 -16.32 19.85
N ALA A 131 2.29 -15.09 19.64
CA ALA A 131 3.61 -14.85 19.06
C ALA A 131 4.75 -15.44 19.89
N SER A 132 4.63 -15.42 21.23
CA SER A 132 5.66 -15.94 22.15
C SER A 132 5.82 -17.46 22.08
N GLY A 133 4.80 -18.19 21.62
CA GLY A 133 4.85 -19.65 21.46
C GLY A 133 5.42 -20.12 20.11
N LEU A 134 5.82 -19.21 19.23
CA LEU A 134 6.35 -19.52 17.90
C LEU A 134 7.88 -19.50 17.89
N ASP A 135 8.47 -20.29 16.99
CA ASP A 135 9.88 -20.16 16.63
C ASP A 135 10.17 -18.79 15.98
N ALA A 136 11.45 -18.44 15.83
CA ALA A 136 11.85 -17.10 15.40
C ALA A 136 11.26 -16.68 14.03
N ASP A 137 11.24 -17.60 13.07
CA ASP A 137 10.79 -17.32 11.70
C ASP A 137 9.26 -17.24 11.64
N ALA A 138 8.57 -18.20 12.25
CA ALA A 138 7.11 -18.19 12.37
C ALA A 138 6.63 -16.96 13.13
N ARG A 139 7.33 -16.56 14.20
CA ARG A 139 7.05 -15.35 14.98
C ARG A 139 7.21 -14.09 14.13
N ALA A 140 8.31 -13.95 13.40
CA ALA A 140 8.53 -12.78 12.54
C ALA A 140 7.43 -12.64 11.48
N ARG A 141 7.05 -13.75 10.83
CA ARG A 141 5.96 -13.79 9.84
C ARG A 141 4.60 -13.46 10.46
N PHE A 142 4.29 -14.03 11.62
CA PHE A 142 3.03 -13.77 12.32
C PHE A 142 2.91 -12.29 12.72
N LEU A 143 3.97 -11.71 13.29
CA LEU A 143 3.99 -10.30 13.68
C LEU A 143 3.87 -9.38 12.46
N HIS A 144 4.58 -9.63 11.36
CA HIS A 144 4.46 -8.80 10.16
C HIS A 144 3.09 -8.94 9.49
N TRP A 145 2.47 -10.12 9.56
CA TRP A 145 1.09 -10.28 9.11
C TRP A 145 0.13 -9.43 9.97
N LEU A 146 0.21 -9.51 11.31
CA LEU A 146 -0.57 -8.66 12.21
C LEU A 146 -0.36 -7.17 11.91
N TRP A 147 0.90 -6.76 11.74
CA TRP A 147 1.26 -5.39 11.38
C TRP A 147 0.53 -4.94 10.11
N THR A 148 0.70 -5.68 9.01
CA THR A 148 0.10 -5.30 7.73
C THR A 148 -1.42 -5.28 7.78
N ALA A 149 -2.03 -6.19 8.52
CA ALA A 149 -3.48 -6.23 8.64
C ALA A 149 -4.03 -5.08 9.50
N LYS A 150 -3.38 -4.75 10.63
CA LYS A 150 -3.79 -3.58 11.43
C LYS A 150 -3.58 -2.28 10.66
N GLN A 151 -2.45 -2.14 9.98
CA GLN A 151 -2.16 -0.97 9.15
C GLN A 151 -3.09 -0.86 7.95
N SER A 152 -3.44 -1.96 7.28
CA SER A 152 -4.43 -1.93 6.20
C SER A 152 -5.78 -1.42 6.72
N TYR A 153 -6.22 -1.87 7.91
CA TYR A 153 -7.45 -1.39 8.52
C TYR A 153 -7.44 0.10 8.84
N LEU A 154 -6.38 0.59 9.49
CA LEU A 154 -6.24 2.02 9.80
C LEU A 154 -6.21 2.89 8.53
N LYS A 155 -5.56 2.39 7.47
CA LYS A 155 -5.55 3.03 6.16
C LYS A 155 -6.92 2.99 5.48
N ALA A 156 -7.66 1.90 5.60
CA ALA A 156 -9.03 1.82 5.08
C ALA A 156 -9.93 2.85 5.79
N ARG A 157 -9.87 2.94 7.12
CA ARG A 157 -10.60 3.96 7.88
C ARG A 157 -10.12 5.40 7.67
N GLY A 158 -8.89 5.56 7.20
CA GLY A 158 -8.27 6.86 7.02
C GLY A 158 -8.00 7.60 8.32
N THR A 159 -7.77 6.90 9.43
CA THR A 159 -7.52 7.47 10.77
C THR A 159 -6.03 7.66 11.10
N GLY A 160 -5.14 7.56 10.10
CA GLY A 160 -3.71 7.79 10.25
C GLY A 160 -2.91 6.57 10.70
N ARG A 161 -1.58 6.72 10.79
CA ARG A 161 -0.61 5.66 11.16
C ARG A 161 -0.49 5.38 12.67
N TYR A 162 -1.05 6.25 13.52
CA TYR A 162 -0.79 6.30 14.96
C TYR A 162 -2.01 5.93 15.82
N GLY A 163 -2.66 4.81 15.51
CA GLY A 163 -3.60 4.20 16.47
C GLY A 163 -2.87 3.27 17.44
N PRO A 164 -3.35 3.07 18.67
CA PRO A 164 -2.80 2.07 19.59
C PRO A 164 -3.03 0.67 18.97
N LEU A 165 -2.00 0.13 18.32
CA LEU A 165 -2.10 -1.16 17.63
C LEU A 165 -2.28 -2.29 18.66
N ASP A 166 -1.66 -2.14 19.82
CA ASP A 166 -1.79 -2.98 21.02
C ASP A 166 -3.20 -3.04 21.63
N GLU A 167 -4.09 -2.11 21.25
CA GLU A 167 -5.52 -2.15 21.61
C GLU A 167 -6.42 -2.64 20.45
N LEU A 168 -5.87 -2.73 19.24
CA LEU A 168 -6.60 -3.10 18.04
C LEU A 168 -6.51 -4.61 17.77
N GLU A 169 -7.53 -5.35 18.20
CA GLU A 169 -7.68 -6.75 17.80
C GLU A 169 -8.33 -6.87 16.40
N ILE A 170 -7.64 -7.57 15.50
CA ILE A 170 -8.09 -7.90 14.12
C ILE A 170 -8.05 -9.40 13.81
N LEU A 171 -7.57 -10.21 14.76
CA LEU A 171 -7.58 -11.66 14.64
C LEU A 171 -9.02 -12.17 14.64
N PRO A 172 -9.36 -13.13 13.77
CA PRO A 172 -10.60 -13.86 13.91
C PRO A 172 -10.58 -14.73 15.17
N ASP A 173 -11.77 -15.08 15.66
CA ASP A 173 -11.91 -16.04 16.74
C ASP A 173 -11.42 -17.43 16.31
N GLY A 174 -10.81 -18.17 17.24
CA GLY A 174 -10.28 -19.51 16.96
C GLY A 174 -9.08 -19.56 16.01
N VAL A 175 -8.42 -18.43 15.70
CA VAL A 175 -7.23 -18.44 14.85
C VAL A 175 -6.12 -19.29 15.47
N HIS A 176 -5.51 -20.14 14.66
CA HIS A 176 -4.29 -20.87 15.01
C HIS A 176 -3.09 -20.22 14.33
N PRO A 177 -1.97 -20.01 15.05
CA PRO A 177 -0.80 -19.33 14.47
C PRO A 177 -0.21 -20.06 13.25
N TRP A 178 -0.36 -21.38 13.20
CA TRP A 178 0.11 -22.23 12.11
C TRP A 178 -0.84 -22.27 10.90
N ARG A 179 -2.05 -21.75 11.06
CA ARG A 179 -3.08 -21.76 10.02
C ARG A 179 -3.81 -20.42 9.97
N LEU A 180 -3.05 -19.40 9.61
CA LEU A 180 -3.60 -18.08 9.34
C LEU A 180 -4.50 -18.13 8.10
N PRO A 181 -5.69 -17.54 8.17
CA PRO A 181 -6.61 -17.53 7.04
C PRO A 181 -6.09 -16.60 5.94
N SER A 182 -6.27 -17.00 4.69
CA SER A 182 -5.99 -16.11 3.55
C SER A 182 -7.04 -15.01 3.41
N VAL A 183 -8.28 -15.24 3.88
CA VAL A 183 -9.37 -14.25 3.91
C VAL A 183 -10.11 -14.37 5.25
N TRP A 184 -10.39 -13.24 5.91
CA TRP A 184 -11.17 -13.22 7.16
C TRP A 184 -11.94 -11.90 7.33
N HIS A 185 -12.86 -11.89 8.29
CA HIS A 185 -13.67 -10.72 8.62
C HIS A 185 -13.35 -10.23 10.03
N ALA A 186 -13.16 -8.93 10.18
CA ALA A 186 -13.03 -8.28 11.49
C ALA A 186 -13.47 -6.82 11.40
N ARG A 187 -14.07 -6.27 12.46
CA ARG A 187 -14.43 -4.84 12.57
C ARG A 187 -15.25 -4.28 11.39
N GLY A 188 -16.04 -5.13 10.72
CA GLY A 188 -16.84 -4.74 9.54
C GLY A 188 -16.07 -4.67 8.21
N TYR A 189 -14.85 -5.22 8.17
CA TYR A 189 -14.02 -5.28 6.96
C TYR A 189 -13.70 -6.74 6.59
N VAL A 190 -13.55 -6.97 5.30
CA VAL A 190 -12.95 -8.18 4.73
C VAL A 190 -11.46 -7.92 4.56
N PHE A 191 -10.63 -8.78 5.14
CA PHE A 191 -9.19 -8.78 4.99
C PHE A 191 -8.77 -9.90 4.06
N THR A 192 -7.71 -9.68 3.30
CA THR A 192 -7.10 -10.70 2.46
C THR A 192 -5.59 -10.60 2.54
N ARG A 193 -4.97 -11.71 2.91
CA ARG A 193 -3.53 -11.89 2.88
C ARG A 193 -3.10 -12.23 1.46
N ILE A 194 -2.09 -11.52 0.96
CA ILE A 194 -1.53 -11.73 -0.37
C ILE A 194 -0.23 -12.51 -0.21
N GLU A 195 -0.28 -13.80 -0.52
CA GLU A 195 0.82 -14.74 -0.29
C GLU A 195 1.78 -14.85 -1.48
N SER A 196 1.31 -14.52 -2.68
CA SER A 196 2.03 -14.78 -3.94
C SER A 196 3.00 -13.69 -4.37
N LEU A 197 3.16 -12.60 -3.60
CA LEU A 197 3.96 -11.45 -4.05
C LEU A 197 5.47 -11.70 -3.90
N ASP A 198 5.91 -11.91 -2.66
CA ASP A 198 7.33 -12.10 -2.32
C ASP A 198 7.43 -12.73 -0.93
N THR A 199 8.13 -13.86 -0.81
CA THR A 199 8.25 -14.60 0.46
C THR A 199 8.97 -13.84 1.57
N GLY A 200 9.72 -12.79 1.23
CA GLY A 200 10.37 -11.87 2.17
C GLY A 200 9.48 -10.73 2.66
N TYR A 201 8.21 -10.70 2.23
CA TYR A 201 7.26 -9.64 2.55
C TYR A 201 5.94 -10.20 3.05
N CYS A 202 5.27 -9.45 3.93
CA CYS A 202 3.86 -9.64 4.24
C CYS A 202 3.06 -8.56 3.53
N VAL A 203 1.90 -8.92 2.99
CA VAL A 203 0.99 -7.98 2.35
C VAL A 203 -0.44 -8.31 2.74
N THR A 204 -1.17 -7.30 3.20
CA THR A 204 -2.59 -7.43 3.53
C THR A 204 -3.36 -6.27 2.91
N ALA A 205 -4.48 -6.58 2.27
CA ALA A 205 -5.46 -5.59 1.86
C ALA A 205 -6.77 -5.80 2.63
N CYS A 206 -7.51 -4.73 2.86
CA CYS A 206 -8.84 -4.81 3.43
C CYS A 206 -9.80 -3.77 2.86
N GLY A 207 -11.09 -4.11 2.85
CA GLY A 207 -12.18 -3.24 2.39
C GLY A 207 -13.52 -3.74 2.92
N VAL A 208 -14.60 -2.97 2.71
CA VAL A 208 -15.92 -3.24 3.30
C VAL A 208 -16.60 -4.48 2.69
N ASP A 209 -16.48 -4.66 1.37
CA ASP A 209 -17.08 -5.79 0.63
C ASP A 209 -16.21 -6.16 -0.58
N SER A 210 -15.00 -6.59 -0.30
CA SER A 210 -13.93 -6.54 -1.28
C SER A 210 -13.39 -7.92 -1.61
N LYS A 211 -13.98 -8.57 -2.62
CA LYS A 211 -13.24 -9.60 -3.38
C LYS A 211 -12.09 -8.93 -4.13
N ILE A 212 -10.91 -9.53 -4.03
CA ILE A 212 -9.71 -9.05 -4.72
C ILE A 212 -9.66 -9.72 -6.10
N ALA A 213 -9.52 -8.90 -7.15
CA ALA A 213 -9.20 -9.37 -8.49
C ALA A 213 -7.76 -9.93 -8.55
N PRO A 214 -7.37 -10.71 -9.57
CA PRO A 214 -5.98 -11.09 -9.75
C PRO A 214 -5.05 -9.88 -9.68
N ILE A 215 -3.94 -10.02 -8.95
CA ILE A 215 -2.99 -8.92 -8.73
C ILE A 215 -2.29 -8.62 -10.04
N GLU A 216 -2.28 -7.35 -10.43
CA GLU A 216 -1.51 -6.91 -11.60
C GLU A 216 -0.06 -6.63 -11.19
N HIS A 217 0.89 -7.41 -11.71
CA HIS A 217 2.32 -7.15 -11.53
C HIS A 217 2.83 -6.24 -12.64
N TRP A 218 3.44 -5.11 -12.28
CA TRP A 218 3.89 -4.10 -13.23
C TRP A 218 5.41 -3.90 -13.11
N THR A 219 6.07 -3.65 -14.23
CA THR A 219 7.43 -3.07 -14.27
C THR A 219 7.35 -1.55 -14.42
N LEU A 220 8.47 -0.85 -14.27
CA LEU A 220 8.51 0.60 -14.45
C LEU A 220 8.36 1.03 -15.91
N GLU A 221 8.86 0.25 -16.85
CA GLU A 221 8.64 0.44 -18.28
C GLU A 221 7.16 0.35 -18.60
N GLN A 222 6.50 -0.71 -18.10
CA GLN A 222 5.05 -0.88 -18.28
C GLN A 222 4.26 0.26 -17.64
N LEU A 223 4.68 0.76 -16.47
CA LEU A 223 4.05 1.90 -15.84
C LEU A 223 4.18 3.15 -16.73
N LEU A 224 5.38 3.43 -17.23
CA LEU A 224 5.64 4.58 -18.10
C LEU A 224 4.81 4.51 -19.39
N ASP A 225 4.87 3.38 -20.09
CA ASP A 225 4.18 3.18 -21.37
C ASP A 225 2.66 3.26 -21.22
N ARG A 226 2.10 2.72 -20.12
CA ARG A 226 0.66 2.77 -19.85
C ARG A 226 0.19 4.15 -19.39
N PHE A 227 1.08 4.97 -18.85
CA PHE A 227 0.71 6.26 -18.27
C PHE A 227 0.87 7.43 -19.25
N GLN A 228 1.88 7.37 -20.11
CA GLN A 228 2.19 8.43 -21.08
C GLN A 228 0.99 8.87 -21.93
N PRO A 229 0.10 7.97 -22.44
CA PRO A 229 -1.06 8.37 -23.23
C PRO A 229 -2.01 9.36 -22.52
N TYR A 230 -2.08 9.30 -21.18
CA TYR A 230 -2.94 10.18 -20.37
C TYR A 230 -2.31 11.55 -20.07
N CYS A 231 -1.04 11.75 -20.46
CA CYS A 231 -0.26 12.96 -20.17
C CYS A 231 -0.02 13.84 -21.42
N SER A 232 -0.30 13.33 -22.62
CA SER A 232 0.10 13.91 -23.92
C SER A 232 -0.55 15.24 -24.35
N SER A 233 -1.15 16.03 -23.44
CA SER A 233 -1.37 17.48 -23.70
C SER A 233 -0.17 18.34 -23.31
N MET A 234 0.74 17.85 -22.46
CA MET A 234 1.83 18.65 -21.90
C MET A 234 3.06 18.81 -22.82
N ILE A 235 3.05 18.25 -24.05
CA ILE A 235 4.20 18.29 -24.99
C ILE A 235 3.82 19.03 -26.29
N ARG A 236 2.96 20.03 -26.22
CA ARG A 236 2.75 20.99 -27.33
C ARG A 236 2.91 22.41 -26.82
N SER A 237 4.16 22.81 -26.61
CA SER A 237 4.58 24.21 -26.57
C SER A 237 6.04 24.28 -27.01
#